data_AF-A0A9X4ATN9-F1
#
_entry.id   AF-A0A9X4ATN9-F1
#
_cell.length_a   1.000
_cell.length_b   1.000
_cell.length_c   1.000
_cell.angle_alpha   90.00
_cell.angle_beta   90.00
_cell.angle_gamma   90.00
#
_symmetry.space_group_name_H-M   'P 1'
#
loop_
_entity.id
_entity.type
_entity.pdbx_description
1 polymer ?
#
loop_
_entity_poly.entity_id
_entity_poly.type
_entity_poly.pdbx_seq_one_letter_code
_entity_poly.pdbx_strand_id
1 'polypeptide(L)'
;MLRVACLAFPLVAFALLGGCSDPVPPTPQGAFNVQFTKTGASCPIASHRSEVGTISASTKTAVVIDGVEGAKVTCSVSGTGPFNVSAQLVLGSDGINLSIPAINVGATEMSPAAGSLAFFSDRTAGDAFSSSKCNFYFKEGTGEGVASGKLWVSFECPEIIESTNTCGISESHLILENCDT
;
A
#
# COMPACT_ATOMS: atom_id res chain seq x y z
N MET A 1 -10.15 54.63 63.65
CA MET A 1 -10.16 55.25 62.30
C MET A 1 -9.10 54.48 61.51
N LEU A 2 -9.29 53.84 60.35
CA LEU A 2 -10.18 54.10 59.22
C LEU A 2 -10.15 52.86 58.28
N ARG A 3 -11.36 52.42 57.89
CA ARG A 3 -11.82 51.76 56.63
C ARG A 3 -11.18 50.47 56.10
N VAL A 4 -12.01 49.42 56.22
CA VAL A 4 -12.19 48.28 55.30
C VAL A 4 -12.44 48.77 53.86
N ALA A 5 -11.77 48.16 52.87
CA ALA A 5 -12.14 48.25 51.47
C ALA A 5 -12.25 46.83 50.89
N CYS A 6 -13.49 46.40 50.69
CA CYS A 6 -13.86 45.14 50.05
C CYS A 6 -13.88 45.39 48.54
N LEU A 7 -12.92 44.83 47.79
CA LEU A 7 -12.91 44.86 46.33
C LEU A 7 -13.43 43.51 45.81
N ALA A 8 -14.70 43.50 45.41
CA ALA A 8 -15.33 42.42 44.68
C ALA A 8 -14.81 42.42 43.23
N PHE A 9 -14.15 41.34 42.81
CA PHE A 9 -13.80 41.08 41.41
C PHE A 9 -14.77 40.04 40.83
N PRO A 10 -15.33 40.27 39.64
CA PRO A 10 -16.18 39.29 38.97
C PRO A 10 -15.32 38.16 38.40
N LEU A 11 -15.58 36.93 38.84
CA LEU A 11 -15.05 35.70 38.24
C LEU A 11 -15.63 35.57 36.82
N VAL A 12 -14.83 35.96 35.83
CA VAL A 12 -15.07 35.69 34.41
C VAL A 12 -14.92 34.20 34.19
N ALA A 13 -16.05 33.51 33.96
CA ALA A 13 -16.08 32.13 33.51
C ALA A 13 -15.49 32.05 32.09
N PHE A 14 -14.21 31.71 31.99
CA PHE A 14 -13.61 31.27 30.74
C PHE A 14 -14.19 29.90 30.39
N ALA A 15 -15.19 29.91 29.51
CA ALA A 15 -15.61 28.72 28.79
C ALA A 15 -14.41 28.22 27.98
N LEU A 16 -13.80 27.13 28.45
CA LEU A 16 -12.81 26.36 27.72
C LEU A 16 -13.47 25.89 26.42
N LEU A 17 -13.15 26.58 25.32
CA LEU A 17 -13.39 26.09 23.97
C LEU A 17 -12.50 24.86 23.78
N GLY A 18 -13.03 23.69 24.18
CA GLY A 18 -12.49 22.39 23.82
C GLY A 18 -12.65 22.20 22.31
N GLY A 19 -11.73 22.78 21.55
CA GLY A 19 -11.53 22.39 20.16
C GLY A 19 -10.97 20.98 20.14
N CYS A 20 -11.81 20.00 19.86
CA CYS A 20 -11.37 18.66 19.52
C CYS A 20 -10.56 18.78 18.23
N SER A 21 -9.24 18.95 18.35
CA SER A 21 -8.34 18.76 17.22
C SER A 21 -8.44 17.29 16.85
N ASP A 22 -9.17 16.99 15.78
CA ASP A 22 -9.21 15.63 15.25
C ASP A 22 -7.77 15.16 15.03
N PRO A 23 -7.42 13.95 15.49
CA PRO A 23 -6.08 13.42 15.31
C PRO A 23 -5.75 13.40 13.81
N VAL A 24 -4.57 13.92 13.46
CA VAL A 24 -4.09 13.89 12.08
C VAL A 24 -4.03 12.43 11.62
N PRO A 25 -4.65 12.06 10.49
CA PRO A 25 -4.56 10.71 9.96
C PRO A 25 -3.10 10.29 9.77
N PRO A 26 -2.75 9.03 10.07
CA PRO A 26 -1.38 8.56 9.88
C PRO A 26 -1.01 8.62 8.39
N THR A 27 0.26 8.92 8.10
CA THR A 27 0.76 9.02 6.72
C THR A 27 0.75 7.65 6.03
N PRO A 28 0.29 7.56 4.77
CA PRO A 28 0.34 6.32 3.98
C PRO A 28 1.75 5.73 3.91
N GLN A 29 1.84 4.42 4.01
CA GLN A 29 3.10 3.68 3.91
C GLN A 29 2.91 2.34 3.23
N GLY A 30 3.99 1.79 2.67
CA GLY A 30 3.93 0.50 2.01
C GLY A 30 5.29 -0.07 1.66
N ALA A 31 5.30 -1.28 1.12
CA ALA A 31 6.47 -1.94 0.59
C ALA A 31 6.03 -3.00 -0.43
N PHE A 32 6.89 -3.30 -1.40
CA PHE A 32 6.67 -4.41 -2.32
C PHE A 32 7.98 -5.13 -2.60
N ASN A 33 7.87 -6.39 -2.98
CA ASN A 33 8.89 -7.07 -3.77
C ASN A 33 8.23 -7.68 -5.00
N VAL A 34 8.96 -7.71 -6.11
CA VAL A 34 8.53 -8.36 -7.36
C VAL A 34 9.63 -9.27 -7.88
N GLN A 35 9.24 -10.45 -8.35
CA GLN A 35 10.14 -11.39 -9.01
C GLN A 35 9.64 -11.72 -10.42
N PHE A 36 10.34 -11.20 -11.43
CA PHE A 36 10.05 -11.50 -12.83
C PHE A 36 10.50 -12.91 -13.19
N THR A 37 9.66 -13.59 -13.96
CA THR A 37 9.90 -14.92 -14.52
C THR A 37 9.65 -14.92 -16.02
N LYS A 38 10.21 -15.92 -16.70
CA LYS A 38 10.05 -16.11 -18.14
C LYS A 38 8.79 -16.93 -18.41
N THR A 39 7.78 -16.33 -19.04
CA THR A 39 6.52 -17.00 -19.42
C THR A 39 6.32 -17.10 -20.94
N GLY A 40 7.31 -16.66 -21.74
CA GLY A 40 7.30 -16.75 -23.20
C GLY A 40 8.69 -16.72 -23.83
N ALA A 41 8.76 -16.55 -25.15
CA ALA A 41 10.03 -16.48 -25.89
C ALA A 41 10.81 -15.18 -25.60
N SER A 42 10.11 -14.06 -25.35
CA SER A 42 10.66 -12.71 -25.16
C SER A 42 10.32 -12.14 -23.78
N CYS A 43 11.24 -12.27 -22.82
CA CYS A 43 11.19 -11.52 -21.56
C CYS A 43 12.59 -10.92 -21.30
N PRO A 44 12.82 -9.62 -21.60
CA PRO A 44 14.14 -8.99 -21.50
C PRO A 44 14.62 -8.85 -20.06
N ILE A 45 13.68 -8.86 -19.10
CA ILE A 45 13.92 -8.73 -17.67
C ILE A 45 13.62 -10.03 -16.92
N ALA A 46 13.69 -11.18 -17.60
CA ALA A 46 13.56 -12.47 -16.94
C ALA A 46 14.60 -12.57 -15.81
N SER A 47 14.18 -13.00 -14.60
CA SER A 47 14.96 -13.01 -13.35
C SER A 47 15.19 -11.65 -12.66
N HIS A 48 14.70 -10.53 -13.21
CA HIS A 48 14.76 -9.26 -12.50
C HIS A 48 13.96 -9.33 -11.20
N ARG A 49 14.59 -8.90 -10.11
CA ARG A 49 13.96 -8.66 -8.82
C ARG A 49 14.03 -7.17 -8.52
N SER A 50 12.93 -6.62 -8.04
CA SER A 50 12.87 -5.26 -7.51
C SER A 50 12.16 -5.27 -6.17
N GLU A 51 12.59 -4.41 -5.25
CA GLU A 51 12.11 -4.36 -3.89
C GLU A 51 12.14 -2.92 -3.39
N VAL A 52 11.04 -2.48 -2.79
CA VAL A 52 10.90 -1.22 -2.07
C VAL A 52 10.46 -1.56 -0.65
N GLY A 53 11.28 -1.24 0.34
CA GLY A 53 11.14 -1.73 1.71
C GLY A 53 11.76 -3.12 1.89
N THR A 54 11.34 -3.87 2.91
CA THR A 54 11.79 -5.25 3.15
C THR A 54 10.66 -6.06 3.75
N ILE A 55 10.02 -6.86 2.89
CA ILE A 55 8.85 -7.68 3.24
C ILE A 55 8.95 -9.08 2.61
N SER A 56 8.20 -10.02 3.18
CA SER A 56 7.92 -11.34 2.60
C SER A 56 6.47 -11.71 2.93
N ALA A 57 6.08 -12.96 2.68
CA ALA A 57 4.82 -13.49 3.17
C ALA A 57 4.70 -13.34 4.71
N SER A 58 5.74 -13.70 5.46
CA SER A 58 5.68 -13.84 6.92
C SER A 58 6.42 -12.75 7.70
N THR A 59 7.15 -11.88 7.03
CA THR A 59 7.98 -10.87 7.68
C THR A 59 7.72 -9.49 7.11
N LYS A 60 7.49 -8.52 8.02
CA LYS A 60 7.49 -7.08 7.72
C LYS A 60 8.66 -6.43 8.46
N THR A 61 9.76 -6.21 7.76
CA THR A 61 10.97 -5.62 8.37
C THR A 61 11.04 -4.12 8.15
N ALA A 62 10.76 -3.65 6.94
CA ALA A 62 10.81 -2.23 6.59
C ALA A 62 9.72 -1.86 5.59
N VAL A 63 9.14 -0.67 5.78
CA VAL A 63 8.20 -0.03 4.86
C VAL A 63 8.69 1.38 4.56
N VAL A 64 8.32 1.92 3.41
CA VAL A 64 8.56 3.31 3.04
C VAL A 64 7.33 4.15 3.35
N ILE A 65 7.54 5.39 3.79
CA ILE A 65 6.49 6.32 4.22
C ILE A 65 6.38 7.44 3.19
N ASP A 66 5.16 7.83 2.83
CA ASP A 66 4.95 8.93 1.88
C ASP A 66 5.69 10.21 2.30
N GLY A 67 6.41 10.81 1.34
CA GLY A 67 7.18 12.04 1.55
C GLY A 67 8.52 11.85 2.27
N VAL A 68 8.87 10.63 2.68
CA VAL A 68 10.15 10.32 3.35
C VAL A 68 11.12 9.73 2.33
N GLU A 69 12.36 10.24 2.30
CA GLU A 69 13.44 9.75 1.42
C GLU A 69 13.08 9.69 -0.08
N GLY A 70 12.16 10.56 -0.51
CA GLY A 70 11.68 10.59 -1.90
C GLY A 70 10.68 9.49 -2.24
N ALA A 71 10.21 8.72 -1.26
CA ALA A 71 9.13 7.78 -1.44
C ALA A 71 7.81 8.53 -1.70
N LYS A 72 7.05 8.00 -2.66
CA LYS A 72 5.67 8.41 -2.92
C LYS A 72 4.76 7.21 -2.69
N VAL A 73 3.86 7.33 -1.73
CA VAL A 73 2.89 6.30 -1.39
C VAL A 73 1.49 6.91 -1.42
N THR A 74 0.66 6.43 -2.33
CA THR A 74 -0.75 6.80 -2.39
C THR A 74 -1.55 5.52 -2.40
N CYS A 75 -2.44 5.31 -1.43
CA CYS A 75 -3.25 4.10 -1.38
C CYS A 75 -4.63 4.34 -0.78
N SER A 76 -5.60 3.56 -1.27
CA SER A 76 -6.93 3.42 -0.68
C SER A 76 -7.25 1.94 -0.53
N VAL A 77 -7.71 1.55 0.67
CA VAL A 77 -8.26 0.23 0.97
C VAL A 77 -9.62 0.45 1.61
N SER A 78 -10.65 0.44 0.78
CA SER A 78 -11.99 0.88 1.13
C SER A 78 -13.01 -0.25 1.20
N GLY A 79 -14.11 0.01 1.91
CA GLY A 79 -15.21 -0.92 2.10
C GLY A 79 -15.14 -1.71 3.41
N THR A 80 -16.18 -2.53 3.65
CA THR A 80 -16.30 -3.41 4.83
C THR A 80 -16.22 -4.89 4.45
N GLY A 81 -15.77 -5.19 3.23
CA GLY A 81 -15.75 -6.53 2.64
C GLY A 81 -16.86 -6.73 1.58
N PRO A 82 -16.52 -7.21 0.36
CA PRO A 82 -15.16 -7.23 -0.22
C PRO A 82 -14.55 -5.83 -0.25
N PHE A 83 -13.22 -5.75 -0.16
CA PHE A 83 -12.48 -4.49 -0.14
C PHE A 83 -12.05 -4.08 -1.55
N ASN A 84 -12.16 -2.79 -1.86
CA ASN A 84 -11.58 -2.20 -3.06
C ASN A 84 -10.21 -1.61 -2.72
N VAL A 85 -9.20 -1.95 -3.53
CA VAL A 85 -7.82 -1.53 -3.30
C VAL A 85 -7.34 -0.76 -4.52
N SER A 86 -6.76 0.42 -4.30
CA SER A 86 -5.95 1.11 -5.30
C SER A 86 -4.67 1.62 -4.64
N ALA A 87 -3.53 1.48 -5.32
CA ALA A 87 -2.28 1.96 -4.79
C ALA A 87 -1.27 2.37 -5.87
N GLN A 88 -0.44 3.34 -5.52
CA GLN A 88 0.79 3.72 -6.20
C GLN A 88 1.90 3.75 -5.16
N LEU A 89 2.99 3.02 -5.42
CA LEU A 89 4.20 3.06 -4.62
C LEU A 89 5.38 3.38 -5.54
N VAL A 90 6.17 4.40 -5.22
CA VAL A 90 7.35 4.78 -6.01
C VAL A 90 8.49 5.15 -5.06
N LEU A 91 9.69 4.63 -5.32
CA LEU A 91 10.93 5.06 -4.68
C LEU A 91 12.07 5.01 -5.70
N GLY A 92 12.70 6.15 -5.96
CA GLY A 92 13.71 6.26 -7.02
C GLY A 92 13.10 5.94 -8.38
N SER A 93 13.65 4.95 -9.08
CA SER A 93 13.13 4.48 -10.37
C SER A 93 12.05 3.42 -10.26
N ASP A 94 12.00 2.70 -9.13
CA ASP A 94 11.15 1.55 -8.96
C ASP A 94 9.76 1.96 -8.50
N GLY A 95 8.74 1.40 -9.14
CA GLY A 95 7.38 1.65 -8.73
C GLY A 95 6.36 0.67 -9.26
N ILE A 96 5.22 0.66 -8.58
CA ILE A 96 4.04 -0.11 -8.94
C ILE A 96 2.80 0.77 -8.94
N ASN A 97 1.86 0.44 -9.82
CA ASN A 97 0.46 0.85 -9.73
C ASN A 97 -0.40 -0.40 -9.64
N LEU A 98 -1.34 -0.43 -8.70
CA LEU A 98 -2.16 -1.59 -8.38
C LEU A 98 -3.64 -1.21 -8.35
N SER A 99 -4.50 -2.10 -8.84
CA SER A 99 -5.94 -2.06 -8.57
C SER A 99 -6.48 -3.47 -8.30
N ILE A 100 -7.15 -3.65 -7.16
CA ILE A 100 -7.89 -4.88 -6.84
C ILE A 100 -9.35 -4.46 -6.61
N PRO A 101 -10.25 -4.68 -7.60
CA PRO A 101 -11.62 -4.20 -7.51
C PRO A 101 -12.41 -4.76 -6.32
N ALA A 102 -12.12 -5.99 -5.93
CA ALA A 102 -12.76 -6.70 -4.83
C ALA A 102 -11.84 -7.82 -4.28
N ILE A 103 -11.45 -7.74 -3.01
CA ILE A 103 -10.77 -8.82 -2.28
C ILE A 103 -11.49 -9.14 -0.96
N ASN A 104 -11.73 -10.42 -0.71
CA ASN A 104 -12.31 -10.91 0.53
C ASN A 104 -11.20 -11.37 1.47
N VAL A 105 -11.43 -11.29 2.80
CA VAL A 105 -10.49 -11.77 3.83
C VAL A 105 -10.14 -13.27 3.70
N GLY A 106 -10.92 -14.04 2.94
CA GLY A 106 -10.68 -15.46 2.67
C GLY A 106 -10.08 -15.75 1.28
N ALA A 107 -9.49 -14.76 0.60
CA ALA A 107 -8.79 -14.99 -0.66
C ALA A 107 -7.58 -15.92 -0.44
N THR A 108 -7.51 -17.01 -1.20
CA THR A 108 -6.45 -18.03 -1.09
C THR A 108 -5.79 -18.25 -2.44
N GLU A 109 -4.64 -18.92 -2.48
CA GLU A 109 -3.95 -19.21 -3.75
C GLU A 109 -4.84 -20.01 -4.73
N MET A 110 -5.71 -20.89 -4.22
CA MET A 110 -6.67 -21.66 -5.04
C MET A 110 -7.91 -20.85 -5.44
N SER A 111 -8.19 -19.74 -4.75
CA SER A 111 -9.31 -18.85 -5.03
C SER A 111 -8.88 -17.39 -4.81
N PRO A 112 -8.01 -16.87 -5.70
CA PRO A 112 -7.44 -15.54 -5.53
C PRO A 112 -8.43 -14.46 -5.96
N ALA A 113 -8.23 -13.25 -5.45
CA ALA A 113 -8.86 -12.06 -6.00
C ALA A 113 -8.15 -11.65 -7.29
N ALA A 114 -8.91 -11.26 -8.31
CA ALA A 114 -8.36 -10.74 -9.54
C ALA A 114 -8.08 -9.24 -9.42
N GLY A 115 -7.01 -8.78 -10.06
CA GLY A 115 -6.69 -7.35 -10.15
C GLY A 115 -5.70 -7.05 -11.26
N SER A 116 -5.26 -5.79 -11.30
CA SER A 116 -4.26 -5.30 -12.24
C SER A 116 -3.02 -4.77 -11.52
N LEU A 117 -1.89 -4.89 -12.20
CA LEU A 117 -0.60 -4.37 -11.76
C LEU A 117 0.11 -3.75 -12.96
N ALA A 118 0.73 -2.59 -12.74
CA ALA A 118 1.76 -2.06 -13.61
C ALA A 118 3.04 -1.89 -12.80
N PHE A 119 4.17 -2.34 -13.34
CA PHE A 119 5.50 -2.21 -12.75
C PHE A 119 6.41 -1.44 -13.69
N PHE A 120 7.24 -0.56 -13.14
CA PHE A 120 8.27 0.17 -13.86
C PHE A 120 9.54 0.29 -13.02
N SER A 121 10.69 0.30 -13.68
CA SER A 121 12.00 0.52 -13.06
C SER A 121 13.02 1.05 -14.07
N ASP A 122 14.23 1.40 -13.63
CA ASP A 122 15.33 1.73 -14.56
C ASP A 122 15.64 0.59 -15.53
N ARG A 123 15.36 -0.67 -15.15
CA ARG A 123 15.54 -1.84 -16.03
C ARG A 123 14.51 -1.92 -17.14
N THR A 124 13.38 -1.25 -16.98
CA THR A 124 12.34 -1.12 -18.01
C THR A 124 12.50 0.16 -18.81
N ALA A 125 13.59 0.93 -18.59
CA ALA A 125 13.77 2.27 -19.16
C ALA A 125 12.60 3.23 -18.85
N GLY A 126 11.86 2.98 -17.77
CA GLY A 126 10.65 3.71 -17.38
C GLY A 126 9.37 3.23 -18.04
N ASP A 127 9.42 2.30 -19.01
CA ASP A 127 8.22 1.70 -19.61
C ASP A 127 7.54 0.76 -18.61
N ALA A 128 6.21 0.82 -18.56
CA ALA A 128 5.44 0.01 -17.61
C ALA A 128 5.13 -1.37 -18.21
N PHE A 129 5.63 -2.41 -17.57
CA PHE A 129 5.08 -3.76 -17.74
C PHE A 129 3.75 -3.80 -17.04
N SER A 130 2.66 -4.12 -17.74
CA SER A 130 1.31 -4.10 -17.18
C SER A 130 0.53 -5.38 -17.41
N SER A 131 -0.36 -5.70 -16.46
CA SER A 131 -1.27 -6.83 -16.52
C SER A 131 -2.62 -6.44 -15.94
N SER A 132 -3.69 -6.91 -16.57
CA SER A 132 -5.05 -6.87 -16.03
C SER A 132 -5.48 -8.19 -15.39
N LYS A 133 -4.57 -9.15 -15.28
CA LYS A 133 -4.84 -10.54 -14.86
C LYS A 133 -3.81 -10.99 -13.82
N CYS A 134 -3.73 -10.27 -12.70
CA CYS A 134 -2.96 -10.69 -11.55
C CYS A 134 -3.86 -11.35 -10.51
N ASN A 135 -3.31 -12.36 -9.83
CA ASN A 135 -3.94 -13.10 -8.74
C ASN A 135 -3.41 -12.56 -7.41
N PHE A 136 -4.30 -12.19 -6.50
CA PHE A 136 -3.98 -11.69 -5.16
C PHE A 136 -4.57 -12.61 -4.11
N TYR A 137 -3.77 -13.06 -3.16
CA TYR A 137 -4.19 -14.04 -2.15
C TYR A 137 -3.42 -13.89 -0.84
N PHE A 138 -3.97 -14.49 0.21
CA PHE A 138 -3.32 -14.56 1.51
C PHE A 138 -2.79 -15.97 1.77
N LYS A 139 -1.59 -16.04 2.33
CA LYS A 139 -0.96 -17.28 2.78
C LYS A 139 -1.32 -17.58 4.23
N GLU A 140 -1.79 -18.80 4.47
CA GLU A 140 -2.14 -19.25 5.81
C GLU A 140 -0.94 -19.18 6.76
N GLY A 141 -1.15 -18.65 7.98
CA GLY A 141 -0.12 -18.58 9.02
C GLY A 141 0.93 -17.47 8.85
N THR A 142 0.77 -16.56 7.88
CA THR A 142 1.80 -15.56 7.55
C THR A 142 1.52 -14.15 8.07
N GLY A 143 0.30 -13.88 8.56
CA GLY A 143 -0.12 -12.54 9.02
C GLY A 143 -0.64 -11.64 7.89
N GLU A 144 -0.61 -12.12 6.64
CA GLU A 144 -1.28 -11.51 5.50
C GLU A 144 -2.79 -11.37 5.73
N GLY A 145 -3.38 -10.35 5.11
CA GLY A 145 -4.81 -10.05 5.23
C GLY A 145 -5.19 -8.66 4.72
N VAL A 146 -6.47 -8.35 4.83
CA VAL A 146 -7.04 -7.06 4.41
C VAL A 146 -8.01 -6.52 5.47
N ALA A 147 -7.99 -5.21 5.65
CA ALA A 147 -8.99 -4.47 6.41
C ALA A 147 -9.07 -3.04 5.87
N SER A 148 -10.07 -2.27 6.29
CA SER A 148 -10.15 -0.84 5.97
C SER A 148 -8.82 -0.14 6.31
N GLY A 149 -8.24 0.55 5.34
CA GLY A 149 -6.97 1.28 5.44
C GLY A 149 -5.69 0.43 5.39
N LYS A 150 -5.75 -0.90 5.20
CA LYS A 150 -4.55 -1.75 5.13
C LYS A 150 -4.70 -3.05 4.33
N LEU A 151 -3.62 -3.47 3.68
CA LEU A 151 -3.52 -4.72 2.93
C LEU A 151 -2.12 -5.30 3.09
N TRP A 152 -2.00 -6.61 3.33
CA TRP A 152 -0.77 -7.36 3.16
C TRP A 152 -1.10 -8.63 2.37
N VAL A 153 -0.53 -8.77 1.18
CA VAL A 153 -0.97 -9.76 0.21
C VAL A 153 0.20 -10.35 -0.58
N SER A 154 0.09 -11.64 -0.87
CA SER A 154 0.89 -12.31 -1.89
C SER A 154 0.22 -12.16 -3.26
N PHE A 155 1.00 -12.05 -4.32
CA PHE A 155 0.47 -11.98 -5.67
C PHE A 155 1.37 -12.61 -6.71
N GLU A 156 0.76 -12.92 -7.84
CA GLU A 156 1.42 -13.35 -9.07
C GLU A 156 0.70 -12.77 -10.27
N CYS A 157 1.41 -12.61 -11.37
CA CYS A 157 0.83 -12.22 -12.65
C CYS A 157 1.35 -13.21 -13.70
N PRO A 158 0.52 -14.17 -14.17
CA PRO A 158 0.95 -15.15 -15.17
C PRO A 158 1.49 -14.49 -16.46
N GLU A 159 0.97 -13.32 -16.76
CA GLU A 159 1.36 -12.53 -17.93
C GLU A 159 1.41 -11.05 -17.56
N ILE A 160 2.53 -10.40 -17.87
CA ILE A 160 2.73 -8.96 -17.81
C ILE A 160 3.42 -8.50 -19.09
N ILE A 161 2.87 -7.47 -19.73
CA ILE A 161 3.21 -7.08 -21.11
C ILE A 161 3.72 -5.65 -21.15
N GLU A 162 4.81 -5.46 -21.89
CA GLU A 162 5.32 -4.17 -22.35
C GLU A 162 5.52 -4.31 -23.86
N SER A 163 4.74 -3.60 -24.68
CA SER A 163 4.80 -3.69 -26.14
C SER A 163 4.71 -5.15 -26.67
N THR A 164 5.83 -5.76 -27.05
CA THR A 164 5.94 -7.15 -27.55
C THR A 164 6.68 -8.09 -26.57
N ASN A 165 7.11 -7.56 -25.44
CA ASN A 165 7.76 -8.31 -24.38
C ASN A 165 6.70 -8.88 -23.44
N THR A 166 6.78 -10.19 -23.22
CA THR A 166 5.85 -10.92 -22.35
C THR A 166 6.64 -11.63 -21.26
N CYS A 167 6.42 -11.18 -20.03
CA CYS A 167 7.00 -11.76 -18.83
C CYS A 167 5.89 -12.32 -17.92
N GLY A 168 6.30 -13.00 -16.85
CA GLY A 168 5.43 -13.28 -15.71
C GLY A 168 6.01 -12.65 -14.46
N ILE A 169 5.19 -12.53 -13.43
CA ILE A 169 5.62 -12.26 -12.06
C ILE A 169 5.25 -13.50 -11.26
N SER A 170 6.25 -14.20 -10.74
CA SER A 170 6.01 -15.26 -9.77
C SER A 170 5.64 -14.66 -8.42
N GLU A 171 5.34 -15.53 -7.45
CA GLU A 171 5.07 -15.14 -6.06
C GLU A 171 5.91 -13.95 -5.59
N SER A 172 5.19 -12.89 -5.28
CA SER A 172 5.65 -11.55 -4.94
C SER A 172 4.75 -11.00 -3.83
N HIS A 173 5.18 -9.97 -3.10
CA HIS A 173 4.46 -9.49 -1.93
C HIS A 173 4.26 -7.98 -1.97
N LEU A 174 3.15 -7.52 -1.39
CA LEU A 174 2.82 -6.13 -1.21
C LEU A 174 2.24 -5.91 0.19
N ILE A 175 2.65 -4.83 0.83
CA ILE A 175 1.99 -4.30 2.02
C ILE A 175 1.65 -2.82 1.85
N LEU A 176 0.49 -2.44 2.36
CA LEU A 176 -0.06 -1.10 2.39
C LEU A 176 -0.65 -0.86 3.78
N GLU A 177 -0.32 0.26 4.41
CA GLU A 177 -0.85 0.66 5.71
C GLU A 177 -1.15 2.15 5.71
N ASN A 178 -2.07 2.56 6.60
CA ASN A 178 -2.50 3.95 6.74
C ASN A 178 -3.09 4.53 5.43
N CYS A 179 -3.78 3.69 4.66
CA CYS A 179 -4.45 4.09 3.42
C CYS A 179 -5.78 4.77 3.69
N ASP A 180 -6.26 5.53 2.70
CA ASP A 180 -7.61 6.08 2.69
C ASP A 180 -8.67 4.96 2.68
N THR A 181 -9.82 5.20 3.30
CA THR A 181 -10.89 4.20 3.54
C THR A 181 -12.19 4.50 2.84
#